data_AF-A0A0A9VS82-F1
#
_entry.id   AF-A0A0A9VS82-F1
#
_cell.length_a   1.000
_cell.length_b   1.000
_cell.length_c   1.000
_cell.angle_alpha   90.00
_cell.angle_beta   90.00
_cell.angle_gamma   90.00
#
_symmetry.space_group_name_H-M   'P 1'
#
loop_
_entity.id
_entity.type
_entity.pdbx_description
1 polymer ?
#
loop_
_entity_poly.entity_id
_entity_poly.type
_entity_poly.pdbx_seq_one_letter_code
_entity_poly.pdbx_strand_id
1 'polypeptide(L)'
;MLQWVEDQLQDPSIFPANDRGDFPSDFMPRCRKIYSRMFRFFVLYYHNFSSKLDSSGLLTTFNVLFKQYTLFGIQMKLLTKKGMCTCVSGVVHTHTHTRPFLPCDDHCVLLYPVPRGTLHMRGT
;
A
#
# COMPACT_ATOMS: atom_id res chain seq x y z
N MET A 1 2.03 8.29 -13.03
CA MET A 1 1.37 7.04 -12.54
C MET A 1 -0.01 7.34 -11.94
N LEU A 2 -0.12 8.41 -11.14
CA LEU A 2 -1.34 8.85 -10.46
C LEU A 2 -2.34 9.59 -11.35
N GLN A 3 -1.90 10.38 -12.34
CA GLN A 3 -2.80 11.15 -13.21
C GLN A 3 -3.93 10.29 -13.79
N TRP A 4 -3.59 9.14 -14.38
CA TRP A 4 -4.62 8.23 -14.90
C TRP A 4 -5.62 7.78 -13.83
N VAL A 5 -5.19 7.56 -12.59
CA VAL A 5 -6.10 7.18 -11.50
C VAL A 5 -7.01 8.34 -11.14
N GLU A 6 -6.46 9.56 -11.05
CA GLU A 6 -7.23 10.78 -10.83
C GLU A 6 -8.30 10.99 -11.91
N ASP A 7 -7.91 10.84 -13.18
CA ASP A 7 -8.83 10.94 -14.31
C ASP A 7 -9.99 9.92 -14.22
N GLN A 8 -9.73 8.69 -13.73
CA GLN A 8 -10.80 7.70 -13.52
C GLN A 8 -11.71 8.05 -12.34
N LEU A 9 -11.17 8.64 -11.28
CA LEU A 9 -11.95 9.01 -10.09
C LEU A 9 -12.84 10.23 -10.35
N GLN A 10 -12.40 11.13 -11.24
CA GLN A 10 -13.16 12.31 -11.64
C GLN A 10 -14.18 12.04 -12.75
N ASP A 11 -14.15 10.86 -13.38
CA ASP A 11 -15.07 10.49 -14.46
C ASP A 11 -16.47 10.16 -13.89
N PRO A 12 -17.49 11.01 -14.13
CA PRO A 12 -18.83 10.80 -13.60
C PRO A 12 -19.53 9.57 -14.21
N SER A 13 -19.03 9.03 -15.33
CA SER A 13 -19.53 7.77 -15.89
C SER A 13 -19.07 6.54 -15.10
N ILE A 14 -17.98 6.68 -14.33
CA ILE A 14 -17.44 5.61 -13.48
C ILE A 14 -17.89 5.82 -12.03
N PHE A 15 -17.82 7.06 -11.54
CA PHE A 15 -18.23 7.46 -10.20
C PHE A 15 -19.29 8.57 -10.29
N PRO A 16 -20.59 8.22 -10.38
CA PRO A 16 -21.65 9.21 -10.47
C PRO A 16 -21.65 10.15 -9.26
N ALA A 17 -21.69 11.47 -9.48
CA ALA A 17 -21.69 12.47 -8.41
C ALA A 17 -23.04 12.55 -7.65
N ASN A 18 -24.07 11.91 -8.18
CA ASN A 18 -25.44 12.00 -7.68
C ASN A 18 -25.86 10.60 -7.18
N ASP A 19 -26.46 10.52 -5.98
CA ASP A 19 -26.96 9.27 -5.37
C ASP A 19 -28.03 8.52 -6.20
N ARG A 20 -28.41 9.04 -7.37
CA ARG A 20 -29.38 8.44 -8.29
C ARG A 20 -28.75 7.75 -9.50
N GLY A 21 -27.42 7.84 -9.66
CA GLY A 21 -26.72 7.23 -10.79
C GLY A 21 -26.37 5.78 -10.50
N ASP A 22 -26.78 4.86 -11.39
CA ASP A 22 -26.32 3.49 -11.34
C ASP A 22 -24.83 3.40 -11.70
N PHE A 23 -24.07 2.58 -10.97
CA PHE A 23 -22.69 2.28 -11.35
C PHE A 23 -22.65 1.47 -12.65
N PRO A 24 -21.64 1.68 -13.50
CA PRO A 24 -21.53 0.93 -14.74
C PRO A 24 -21.31 -0.57 -14.45
N SER A 25 -21.74 -1.43 -15.38
CA SER A 25 -21.61 -2.88 -15.24
C SER A 25 -20.16 -3.35 -15.12
N ASP A 26 -19.20 -2.54 -15.57
CA ASP A 26 -17.76 -2.79 -15.49
C ASP A 26 -17.07 -2.03 -14.33
N PHE A 27 -17.83 -1.47 -13.39
CA PHE A 27 -17.32 -0.73 -12.23
C PHE A 27 -16.29 -1.54 -11.43
N MET A 28 -16.62 -2.76 -11.03
CA MET A 28 -15.71 -3.61 -10.26
C MET A 28 -14.39 -3.94 -11.00
N PRO A 29 -14.40 -4.32 -12.29
CA PRO A 29 -13.20 -4.39 -13.12
C PRO A 29 -12.37 -3.10 -13.13
N ARG A 30 -13.00 -1.92 -13.23
CA ARG A 30 -12.31 -0.62 -13.19
C ARG A 30 -11.70 -0.35 -11.82
N CYS A 31 -12.44 -0.59 -10.74
CA CYS A 31 -11.94 -0.49 -9.36
C CYS A 31 -10.72 -1.36 -9.13
N ARG A 32 -10.72 -2.62 -9.61
CA ARG A 32 -9.54 -3.50 -9.56
C ARG A 32 -8.32 -2.90 -10.26
N LYS A 33 -8.53 -2.28 -11.43
CA LYS A 33 -7.46 -1.65 -12.21
C LYS A 33 -6.89 -0.41 -11.51
N ILE A 34 -7.77 0.43 -10.95
CA ILE A 34 -7.38 1.60 -10.14
C ILE A 34 -6.57 1.14 -8.93
N TYR A 35 -7.10 0.18 -8.16
CA TYR A 35 -6.49 -0.33 -6.94
C TYR A 35 -5.12 -0.97 -7.18
N SER A 36 -4.99 -1.74 -8.26
CA SER A 36 -3.71 -2.38 -8.63
C SER A 36 -2.64 -1.35 -9.03
N ARG A 37 -3.04 -0.25 -9.68
CA ARG A 37 -2.11 0.84 -10.04
C ARG A 37 -1.67 1.64 -8.81
N MET A 38 -2.58 1.89 -7.88
CA MET A 38 -2.26 2.51 -6.59
C MET A 38 -1.34 1.64 -5.75
N PHE A 39 -1.56 0.32 -5.72
CA PHE A 39 -0.65 -0.61 -5.04
C PHE A 39 0.79 -0.51 -5.58
N ARG A 40 0.96 -0.48 -6.90
CA ARG A 40 2.28 -0.29 -7.53
C ARG A 40 2.93 1.03 -7.13
N PHE A 41 2.16 2.12 -7.06
CA PHE A 41 2.66 3.39 -6.61
C PHE A 41 3.17 3.33 -5.16
N PHE A 42 2.42 2.73 -4.24
CA PHE A 42 2.87 2.56 -2.85
C PHE A 42 4.19 1.76 -2.75
N VAL A 43 4.30 0.67 -3.51
CA VAL A 43 5.52 -0.16 -3.54
C VAL A 43 6.72 0.63 -4.08
N LEU A 44 6.54 1.34 -5.19
CA LEU A 44 7.59 2.19 -5.77
C LEU A 44 7.96 3.35 -4.85
N TYR A 45 6.98 3.98 -4.21
CA TYR A 45 7.20 5.07 -3.28
C TYR A 45 8.02 4.61 -2.07
N TYR A 46 7.66 3.47 -1.47
CA TYR A 46 8.45 2.87 -0.40
C TYR A 46 9.89 2.57 -0.84
N HIS A 47 10.07 1.95 -2.01
CA HIS A 47 11.39 1.61 -2.52
C HIS A 47 12.30 2.84 -2.72
N ASN A 48 11.76 3.95 -3.25
CA ASN A 48 12.56 5.13 -3.56
C ASN A 48 12.73 6.09 -2.37
N PHE A 49 11.82 6.05 -1.39
CA PHE A 49 11.76 7.06 -0.33
C PHE A 49 11.81 6.50 1.09
N SER A 50 12.07 5.19 1.27
CA SER A 50 12.16 4.54 2.59
C SER A 50 13.06 5.29 3.58
N SER A 51 14.27 5.67 3.16
CA SER A 51 15.22 6.41 3.99
C SER A 51 14.69 7.79 4.42
N LYS A 52 13.99 8.51 3.53
CA LYS A 52 13.38 9.80 3.86
C LYS A 52 12.16 9.66 4.77
N LEU A 53 11.39 8.59 4.60
CA LEU A 53 10.26 8.27 5.49
C LEU A 53 10.74 7.97 6.90
N ASP A 54 11.86 7.26 7.03
CA ASP A 54 12.46 6.95 8.33
C ASP A 54 13.02 8.20 9.01
N SER A 55 13.80 9.01 8.28
CA SER A 55 14.35 10.26 8.82
C SER A 55 13.29 11.28 9.23
N SER A 56 12.09 11.20 8.63
CA SER A 56 10.96 12.09 8.94
C SER A 56 10.02 11.51 10.02
N GLY A 57 10.29 10.30 10.53
CA GLY A 57 9.42 9.62 11.50
C GLY A 57 8.08 9.13 10.94
N LEU A 58 7.89 9.15 9.62
CA LEU A 58 6.64 8.80 8.94
C LEU A 58 6.58 7.32 8.51
N LEU A 59 7.70 6.60 8.60
CA LEU A 59 7.79 5.20 8.18
C LEU A 59 6.74 4.32 8.87
N THR A 60 6.49 4.53 10.16
CA THR A 60 5.47 3.79 10.94
C THR A 60 4.07 4.07 10.46
N THR A 61 3.73 5.34 10.24
CA THR A 61 2.43 5.73 9.70
C THR A 61 2.22 5.14 8.30
N PHE A 62 3.25 5.18 7.46
CA PHE A 62 3.21 4.58 6.13
C PHE A 62 2.98 3.06 6.20
N ASN A 63 3.64 2.36 7.10
CA ASN A 63 3.48 0.91 7.27
C ASN A 63 2.08 0.52 7.76
N VAL A 64 1.50 1.30 8.68
CA VAL A 64 0.11 1.10 9.13
C VAL A 64 -0.87 1.34 7.98
N LEU A 65 -0.71 2.44 7.25
CA LEU A 65 -1.53 2.77 6.09
C LEU A 65 -1.43 1.68 5.01
N PHE A 66 -0.21 1.26 4.68
CA PHE A 66 0.03 0.24 3.66
C PHE A 66 -0.55 -1.12 4.05
N LYS A 67 -0.51 -1.47 5.35
CA LYS A 67 -1.18 -2.66 5.89
C LYS A 67 -2.70 -2.56 5.71
N GLN A 68 -3.31 -1.45 6.12
CA GLN A 68 -4.76 -1.25 5.96
C GLN A 68 -5.18 -1.32 4.50
N TYR A 69 -4.43 -0.65 3.63
CA TYR A 69 -4.63 -0.68 2.18
C TYR A 69 -4.52 -2.11 1.61
N THR A 70 -3.50 -2.87 1.99
CA THR A 70 -3.32 -4.24 1.49
C THR A 70 -4.44 -5.17 1.98
N LEU A 71 -4.80 -5.09 3.26
CA LEU A 71 -5.88 -5.90 3.85
C LEU A 71 -7.22 -5.58 3.20
N PHE A 72 -7.56 -4.31 3.01
CA PHE A 72 -8.78 -3.92 2.31
C PHE A 72 -8.83 -4.48 0.88
N GLY A 73 -7.70 -4.39 0.16
CA GLY A 73 -7.59 -4.91 -1.21
C GLY A 73 -7.80 -6.43 -1.30
N ILE A 74 -7.35 -7.18 -0.29
CA ILE A 74 -7.55 -8.63 -0.22
C ILE A 74 -9.01 -8.96 0.12
N GLN A 75 -9.57 -8.35 1.17
CA GLN A 75 -10.92 -8.63 1.64
C GLN A 75 -11.99 -8.30 0.57
N MET A 76 -11.80 -7.20 -0.15
CA MET A 76 -12.70 -6.78 -1.23
C MET A 76 -12.40 -7.46 -2.58
N LYS A 77 -11.46 -8.43 -2.61
CA LYS A 77 -11.00 -9.12 -3.84
C LYS A 77 -10.55 -8.15 -4.94
N LEU A 78 -9.99 -7.02 -4.55
CA LEU A 78 -9.46 -5.98 -5.46
C LEU A 78 -8.02 -6.28 -5.88
N LEU A 79 -7.25 -6.98 -5.04
CA LEU A 79 -5.90 -7.45 -5.31
C LEU A 79 -5.86 -8.97 -5.42
N THR A 80 -5.19 -9.47 -6.46
CA THR A 80 -4.94 -10.91 -6.64
C THR A 80 -3.51 -11.26 -6.22
N LYS A 81 -3.30 -12.44 -5.61
CA LYS A 81 -1.97 -12.93 -5.18
C LYS A 81 -0.93 -12.80 -6.31
N LYS A 82 -1.30 -13.16 -7.54
CA LYS A 82 -0.46 -13.02 -8.74
C LYS A 82 -0.04 -11.56 -9.01
N GLY A 83 -1.00 -10.63 -8.99
CA GLY A 83 -0.74 -9.21 -9.24
C GLY A 83 0.12 -8.56 -8.17
N MET A 84 -0.03 -9.01 -6.92
CA MET A 84 0.80 -8.59 -5.81
C MET A 84 2.25 -9.07 -5.99
N CYS A 85 2.47 -10.38 -6.20
CA CYS A 85 3.81 -10.94 -6.38
C CYS A 85 4.62 -10.25 -7.50
N THR A 86 4.00 -9.90 -8.62
CA THR A 86 4.68 -9.18 -9.72
C THR A 86 5.22 -7.82 -9.28
N CYS A 87 4.54 -7.13 -8.36
CA CYS A 87 4.95 -5.80 -7.94
C CYS A 87 6.01 -5.82 -6.83
N VAL A 88 6.00 -6.85 -5.96
CA VAL A 88 6.92 -6.92 -4.81
C VAL A 88 8.23 -7.67 -5.12
N SER A 89 8.32 -8.43 -6.21
CA SER A 89 9.52 -9.24 -6.56
C SER A 89 10.82 -8.41 -6.59
N GLY A 90 10.76 -7.13 -6.97
CA GLY A 90 11.92 -6.22 -6.98
C GLY A 90 12.29 -5.59 -5.62
N VAL A 91 11.41 -5.65 -4.61
CA VAL A 91 11.62 -4.96 -3.32
C VAL A 91 12.29 -5.86 -2.27
N VAL A 92 12.28 -7.18 -2.47
CA VAL A 92 12.82 -8.16 -1.49
C VAL A 92 14.35 -8.12 -1.37
N HIS A 93 15.06 -7.56 -2.34
CA HIS A 93 16.52 -7.66 -2.41
C HIS A 93 17.31 -6.55 -1.71
N THR A 94 16.70 -5.43 -1.28
CA THR A 94 17.48 -4.20 -1.00
C THR A 94 17.58 -3.74 0.45
N HIS A 95 16.82 -4.25 1.43
CA HIS A 95 16.98 -3.79 2.83
C HIS A 95 16.79 -4.89 3.88
N THR A 96 17.89 -5.25 4.54
CA THR A 96 18.02 -6.26 5.60
C THR A 96 17.59 -5.81 7.01
N HIS A 97 16.85 -4.70 7.20
CA HIS A 97 16.41 -4.28 8.54
C HIS A 97 14.92 -3.93 8.73
N THR A 98 14.14 -3.82 7.66
CA THR A 98 12.68 -3.68 7.72
C THR A 98 12.10 -4.52 6.60
N ARG A 99 11.81 -5.79 6.91
CA ARG A 99 11.30 -6.76 5.93
C ARG A 99 10.04 -6.18 5.27
N PRO A 100 10.04 -5.97 3.94
CA PRO A 100 8.84 -5.51 3.24
C PRO A 100 7.76 -6.58 3.41
N PHE A 101 6.55 -6.12 3.74
CA PHE A 101 5.37 -6.95 3.89
C PHE A 101 5.15 -7.77 2.61
N LEU A 102 5.44 -9.07 2.63
CA LEU A 102 4.95 -10.02 1.62
C LEU A 102 3.88 -10.89 2.28
N PRO A 103 2.62 -10.83 1.83
CA PRO A 103 1.55 -11.71 2.34
C PRO A 103 1.65 -13.15 1.81
N CYS A 104 2.85 -13.67 1.54
CA CYS A 104 3.00 -14.96 0.86
C CYS A 104 2.92 -16.18 1.77
N ASP A 105 3.07 -16.03 3.09
CA ASP A 105 2.98 -17.15 4.02
C ASP A 105 1.81 -16.98 4.99
N ASP A 106 1.12 -18.10 5.24
CA ASP A 106 -0.08 -18.31 6.05
C ASP A 106 0.01 -17.88 7.54
N HIS A 107 1.03 -17.09 7.89
CA HIS A 107 1.19 -16.44 9.17
C HIS A 107 1.29 -14.92 8.99
N CYS A 108 0.13 -14.27 8.89
CA CYS A 108 0.04 -12.85 9.21
C CYS A 108 0.48 -12.65 10.67
N VAL A 109 1.62 -12.01 10.89
CA VAL A 109 1.87 -10.85 11.79
C VAL A 109 3.39 -10.66 11.89
N LEU A 110 3.93 -9.63 11.23
CA LEU A 110 4.99 -8.84 11.83
C LEU A 110 4.59 -7.37 11.72
N LEU A 111 3.82 -6.94 12.72
CA LEU A 111 3.91 -5.60 13.25
C LEU A 111 5.33 -5.47 13.81
N TYR A 112 6.10 -4.50 13.33
CA TYR A 112 7.28 -3.90 13.98
C TYR A 112 7.98 -4.70 15.11
N PRO A 113 9.27 -5.05 14.98
CA PRO A 113 10.16 -4.83 16.11
C PRO A 113 10.47 -3.33 16.15
N VAL A 114 9.89 -2.62 17.13
CA VAL A 114 10.43 -1.33 17.57
C VAL A 114 11.89 -1.58 17.99
N PRO A 115 12.88 -0.81 17.49
CA PRO A 115 14.26 -0.98 17.93
C PRO A 115 14.33 -0.70 19.44
N ARG A 116 14.70 -1.71 20.23
CA ARG A 116 15.15 -1.49 21.60
C ARG A 116 16.56 -0.89 21.55
N GLY A 117 16.62 0.42 21.75
CA GLY A 117 17.82 1.23 21.94
C GLY A 117 17.43 2.64 21.52
N THR A 118 17.21 3.60 22.41
CA THR A 118 18.15 4.07 23.43
C THR A 118 17.36 4.87 24.47
N LEU A 119 17.18 4.35 25.70
CA LEU A 119 16.88 5.20 26.84
C LEU A 119 18.20 5.86 27.23
N HIS A 120 18.38 7.10 26.78
CA HIS A 120 19.41 7.99 27.26
C HIS A 120 19.13 8.25 28.75
N MET A 121 19.81 7.53 29.65
CA MET A 121 19.90 7.94 31.05
C MET A 121 20.97 9.03 31.15
N ARG A 122 20.53 10.27 30.89
CA ARG A 122 21.25 11.47 31.32
C ARG A 122 20.66 11.82 32.69
N GLY A 123 21.43 11.72 33.77
CA GLY A 123 21.00 12.22 35.08
C GLY A 123 21.70 11.58 36.26
N THR A 124 22.73 12.29 36.74
CA THR A 124 23.34 12.33 38.09
C THR A 124 23.86 11.05 38.73
#